data_AF-A0A7S0IRZ4-F1
#
_entry.id   AF-A0A7S0IRZ4-F1
#
_cell.length_a   1.000
_cell.length_b   1.000
_cell.length_c   1.000
_cell.angle_alpha   90.00
_cell.angle_beta   90.00
_cell.angle_gamma   90.00
#
_symmetry.space_group_name_H-M   'P 1'
#
loop_
_entity.id
_entity.type
_entity.pdbx_description
1 polymer ?
#
loop_
_entity_poly.entity_id
_entity_poly.type
_entity_poly.pdbx_seq_one_letter_code
_entity_poly.pdbx_strand_id
1 'polypeptide(L)'
;AKCASMDLALCGQSCYNKGCYYNNNPVYSGLPCPFARMPPPQPPPPSTPSPPSATSTPSLLPIPEAGAKVVDGATGALVKCLRRGEDDDTTEVWFKGKMSAIAAQCCLTDTSITDDAIYCKRYVGKNDNDGCIGGKNPLD
;
A
#
# COMPACT_ATOMS: atom_id res chain seq x y z
N ALA A 1 3.82 4.97 -7.99
CA ALA A 1 3.98 4.22 -6.72
C ALA A 1 4.88 3.01 -6.95
N LYS A 2 5.74 2.64 -5.99
CA LYS A 2 6.75 1.56 -6.16
C LYS A 2 6.14 0.23 -6.64
N CYS A 3 5.00 -0.20 -6.10
CA CYS A 3 4.31 -1.43 -6.55
C CYS A 3 3.80 -1.34 -8.00
N ALA A 4 3.16 -0.22 -8.37
CA ALA A 4 2.59 -0.04 -9.71
C ALA A 4 3.66 -0.04 -10.81
N SER A 5 4.87 0.43 -10.51
CA SER A 5 6.01 0.36 -11.44
C SER A 5 6.51 -1.07 -11.71
N MET A 6 6.01 -2.06 -10.97
CA MET A 6 6.34 -3.49 -11.10
C MET A 6 5.11 -4.33 -11.44
N ASP A 7 4.02 -3.70 -11.91
CA ASP A 7 2.73 -4.36 -12.17
C ASP A 7 2.14 -5.08 -10.94
N LEU A 8 2.43 -4.55 -9.75
CA LEU A 8 1.89 -5.01 -8.47
C LEU A 8 0.93 -4.00 -7.87
N ALA A 9 -0.04 -4.48 -7.11
CA ALA A 9 -0.93 -3.63 -6.31
C ALA A 9 -0.42 -3.49 -4.87
N LEU A 10 -0.92 -2.49 -4.16
CA LEU A 10 -0.72 -2.41 -2.71
C LEU A 10 -1.55 -3.50 -2.02
N CYS A 11 -0.96 -4.19 -1.05
CA CYS A 11 -1.65 -5.27 -0.34
C CYS A 11 -2.81 -4.75 0.52
N GLY A 12 -4.01 -5.33 0.33
CA GLY A 12 -5.15 -5.16 1.24
C GLY A 12 -5.09 -6.03 2.50
N GLN A 13 -4.00 -6.78 2.70
CA GLN A 13 -3.83 -7.72 3.81
C GLN A 13 -2.41 -7.67 4.36
N SER A 14 -2.17 -8.27 5.54
CA SER A 14 -0.84 -8.35 6.14
C SER A 14 -0.03 -9.48 5.52
N CYS A 15 1.16 -9.17 4.99
CA CYS A 15 2.12 -10.14 4.46
C CYS A 15 3.14 -10.55 5.53
N TYR A 16 2.67 -10.78 6.75
CA TYR A 16 3.53 -11.09 7.89
C TYR A 16 4.50 -12.24 7.57
N ASN A 17 5.77 -12.08 7.97
CA ASN A 17 6.86 -13.06 7.75
C ASN A 17 7.18 -13.38 6.27
N LYS A 18 6.81 -12.53 5.31
CA LYS A 18 7.12 -12.75 3.88
C LYS A 18 8.43 -12.08 3.38
N GLY A 19 9.32 -11.67 4.28
CA GLY A 19 10.66 -11.15 3.93
C GLY A 19 10.91 -9.67 4.25
N CYS A 20 12.11 -9.22 3.86
CA CYS A 20 12.68 -7.87 3.94
C CYS A 20 12.71 -7.23 5.34
N TYR A 21 12.57 -8.04 6.38
CA TYR A 21 12.46 -7.54 7.76
C TYR A 21 11.30 -6.55 7.95
N TYR A 22 10.31 -6.56 7.05
CA TYR A 22 9.19 -5.60 7.08
C TYR A 22 8.30 -5.76 8.29
N ASN A 23 8.38 -6.88 9.00
CA ASN A 23 7.72 -7.05 10.30
C ASN A 23 8.15 -6.02 11.35
N ASN A 24 9.36 -5.46 11.21
CA ASN A 24 9.90 -4.46 12.13
C ASN A 24 9.86 -3.05 11.55
N ASN A 25 9.20 -2.85 10.41
CA ASN A 25 9.09 -1.58 9.74
C ASN A 25 7.62 -1.20 9.53
N PRO A 26 7.31 0.09 9.44
CA PRO A 26 6.01 0.54 8.95
C PRO A 26 5.90 0.20 7.46
N VAL A 27 4.77 -0.34 7.03
CA VAL A 27 4.52 -0.76 5.65
C VAL A 27 3.32 -0.05 5.04
N TYR A 28 3.46 0.36 3.79
CA TYR A 28 2.40 0.90 2.97
C TYR A 28 1.43 -0.22 2.58
N SER A 29 0.15 -0.04 2.90
CA SER A 29 -0.91 -0.98 2.55
C SER A 29 -1.95 -0.34 1.64
N GLY A 30 -2.66 -1.17 0.89
CA GLY A 30 -3.80 -0.76 0.06
C GLY A 30 -5.09 -0.60 0.85
N LEU A 31 -5.01 -0.72 2.18
CA LEU A 31 -6.15 -0.50 3.06
C LEU A 31 -6.52 0.99 3.07
N PRO A 32 -7.81 1.32 2.91
CA PRO A 32 -8.26 2.69 3.02
C PRO A 32 -8.07 3.20 4.44
N CYS A 33 -7.87 4.52 4.55
CA CYS A 33 -7.84 5.16 5.85
C CYS A 33 -9.25 5.19 6.47
N PRO A 34 -9.39 4.93 7.79
CA PRO A 34 -10.69 4.90 8.46
C PRO A 34 -11.43 6.25 8.44
N PHE A 35 -10.71 7.33 8.15
CA PHE A 35 -11.24 8.68 7.95
C PHE A 35 -11.04 9.19 6.52
N ALA A 36 -10.98 8.31 5.50
CA ALA A 36 -11.26 8.76 4.14
C ALA A 36 -12.58 9.51 4.25
N ARG A 37 -12.54 10.85 4.15
CA ARG A 37 -13.73 11.69 4.26
C ARG A 37 -14.74 11.02 3.34
N MET A 38 -15.85 10.54 3.89
CA MET A 38 -16.95 10.09 3.03
C MET A 38 -17.09 11.19 1.98
N PRO A 39 -17.04 10.87 0.67
CA PRO A 39 -17.38 11.89 -0.31
C PRO A 39 -18.73 12.47 0.16
N PRO A 40 -18.90 13.80 0.17
CA PRO A 40 -20.15 14.40 0.58
C PRO A 40 -21.28 13.67 -0.16
N PRO A 41 -22.43 13.37 0.50
CA PRO A 41 -23.48 12.55 -0.09
C PRO A 41 -23.77 13.08 -1.49
N GLN A 42 -23.43 12.25 -2.49
CA GLN A 42 -23.60 12.62 -3.87
C GLN A 42 -25.11 12.82 -4.08
N PRO A 43 -25.56 13.92 -4.71
CA PRO A 43 -26.97 14.07 -5.02
C PRO A 43 -27.46 12.84 -5.79
N PRO A 44 -28.73 12.42 -5.62
CA PRO A 44 -29.24 11.22 -6.26
C PRO A 44 -28.92 11.27 -7.76
N PRO A 45 -28.38 10.19 -8.34
CA PRO A 45 -28.02 10.21 -9.75
C PRO A 45 -29.29 10.50 -10.57
N PRO A 46 -29.22 11.38 -11.59
CA PRO A 46 -30.31 11.50 -12.54
C PRO A 46 -30.55 10.11 -13.14
N SER A 47 -31.81 9.71 -13.26
CA SER A 47 -32.23 8.45 -13.87
C SER A 47 -31.91 8.47 -15.37
N THR A 48 -30.65 8.21 -15.71
CA THR A 48 -30.18 8.07 -17.08
C THR A 48 -29.63 6.67 -17.29
N PRO A 49 -29.81 6.08 -18.49
CA PRO A 49 -29.37 4.72 -18.77
C PRO A 49 -27.86 4.57 -18.55
N SER A 50 -27.47 3.44 -17.98
CA SER A 50 -26.13 3.07 -17.51
C SER A 50 -25.00 3.57 -18.43
N PRO A 51 -24.00 4.32 -17.89
CA PRO A 51 -22.74 4.55 -18.58
C PRO A 51 -21.87 3.29 -18.56
N PRO A 52 -20.98 3.10 -19.56
CA PRO A 52 -20.06 1.98 -19.58
C PRO A 52 -19.09 2.08 -18.41
N SER A 53 -18.66 0.92 -17.92
CA SER A 53 -17.68 0.68 -16.86
C SER A 53 -16.67 1.81 -16.70
N ALA A 54 -16.56 2.34 -15.49
CA ALA A 54 -15.56 3.33 -15.10
C ALA A 54 -14.20 2.98 -15.71
N THR A 55 -13.79 3.77 -16.70
CA THR A 55 -12.47 3.70 -17.27
C THR A 55 -11.50 4.03 -16.15
N SER A 56 -10.80 3.02 -15.65
CA SER A 56 -9.69 3.17 -14.72
C SER A 56 -8.62 4.03 -15.39
N THR A 57 -8.71 5.35 -15.23
CA THR A 57 -7.62 6.25 -15.64
C THR A 57 -6.38 5.82 -14.85
N PRO A 58 -5.26 5.46 -15.49
CA PRO A 58 -4.03 5.16 -14.78
C PRO A 58 -3.55 6.46 -14.15
N SER A 59 -3.91 6.66 -12.88
CA SER A 59 -3.51 7.84 -12.14
C SER A 59 -2.00 7.78 -11.94
N LEU A 60 -1.32 8.77 -12.52
CA LEU A 60 0.10 9.12 -12.35
C LEU A 60 0.49 9.48 -10.89
N LEU A 61 -0.34 9.13 -9.90
CA LEU A 61 -0.23 9.65 -8.53
C LEU A 61 0.12 8.53 -7.54
N PRO A 62 1.08 8.75 -6.63
CA PRO A 62 1.65 7.70 -5.79
C PRO A 62 0.71 7.19 -4.69
N ILE A 63 -0.27 8.00 -4.25
CA ILE A 63 -1.22 7.68 -3.17
C ILE A 63 -2.65 7.51 -3.74
N PRO A 64 -3.38 6.43 -3.39
CA PRO A 64 -4.78 6.26 -3.75
C PRO A 64 -5.66 7.43 -3.26
N GLU A 65 -6.74 7.73 -3.97
CA GLU A 65 -7.65 8.83 -3.62
C GLU A 65 -8.31 8.65 -2.24
N ALA A 66 -8.56 7.41 -1.83
CA ALA A 66 -9.03 7.06 -0.49
C ALA A 66 -7.96 7.24 0.62
N GLY A 67 -6.75 7.68 0.26
CA GLY A 67 -5.58 7.63 1.12
C GLY A 67 -5.04 6.22 1.28
N ALA A 68 -3.85 6.11 1.85
CA ALA A 68 -3.24 4.83 2.14
C ALA A 68 -2.86 4.69 3.60
N LYS A 69 -3.19 3.53 4.14
CA LYS A 69 -2.86 3.18 5.50
C LYS A 69 -1.42 2.67 5.56
N VAL A 70 -0.56 3.38 6.30
CA VAL A 70 0.70 2.84 6.78
C VAL A 70 0.42 2.04 8.03
N VAL A 71 0.79 0.77 8.02
CA VAL A 71 0.54 -0.17 9.10
C VAL A 71 1.83 -0.74 9.67
N ASP A 72 1.80 -1.24 10.89
CA ASP A 72 2.88 -2.03 11.45
C ASP A 72 2.98 -3.36 10.67
N GLY A 73 4.14 -3.65 10.08
CA GLY A 73 4.28 -4.82 9.21
C GLY A 73 4.24 -6.18 9.93
N ALA A 74 4.23 -6.21 11.26
CA ALA A 74 4.00 -7.41 12.07
C ALA A 74 2.53 -7.62 12.42
N THR A 75 1.86 -6.57 12.87
CA THR A 75 0.52 -6.63 13.47
C THR A 75 -0.60 -6.13 12.56
N GLY A 76 -0.28 -5.37 11.52
CA GLY A 76 -1.27 -4.65 10.71
C GLY A 76 -1.93 -3.47 11.43
N ALA A 77 -1.44 -3.10 12.62
CA ALA A 77 -1.94 -1.96 13.38
C ALA A 77 -1.72 -0.66 12.61
N LEU A 78 -2.65 0.30 12.71
CA LEU A 78 -2.50 1.61 12.08
C LEU A 78 -1.31 2.37 12.67
N VAL A 79 -0.39 2.82 11.82
CA VAL A 79 0.74 3.69 12.20
C VAL A 79 0.48 5.12 11.76
N LYS A 80 0.24 5.33 10.46
CA LYS A 80 -0.08 6.64 9.89
C LYS A 80 -1.05 6.47 8.72
N CYS A 81 -1.87 7.49 8.50
CA CYS A 81 -2.65 7.61 7.28
C CYS A 81 -2.01 8.64 6.37
N LEU A 82 -1.71 8.25 5.14
CA LEU A 82 -1.15 9.13 4.13
C LEU A 82 -2.27 9.59 3.21
N ARG A 83 -2.46 10.91 3.11
CA ARG A 83 -3.47 11.54 2.29
C ARG A 83 -2.86 12.03 0.99
N ARG A 84 -3.59 11.81 -0.09
CA ARG A 84 -3.25 12.37 -1.39
C ARG A 84 -3.17 13.90 -1.33
N GLY A 85 -2.13 14.48 -1.92
CA GLY A 85 -1.90 15.92 -1.97
C GLY A 85 -1.42 16.57 -0.67
N GLU A 86 -1.32 15.81 0.42
CA GLU A 86 -0.81 16.28 1.72
C GLU A 86 0.43 15.48 2.14
N ASP A 87 0.40 14.16 1.96
CA ASP A 87 1.47 13.24 2.35
C ASP A 87 2.17 12.57 1.14
N ASP A 88 2.00 13.09 -0.08
CA ASP A 88 2.53 12.48 -1.32
C ASP A 88 4.06 12.28 -1.28
N ASP A 89 4.77 13.14 -0.55
CA ASP A 89 6.22 13.09 -0.35
C ASP A 89 6.65 12.39 0.96
N THR A 90 5.70 11.83 1.73
CA THR A 90 6.02 11.17 3.00
C THR A 90 6.65 9.81 2.75
N THR A 91 7.94 9.70 3.05
CA THR A 91 8.73 8.47 2.91
C THR A 91 9.11 7.84 4.25
N GLU A 92 8.96 8.58 5.36
CA GLU A 92 9.33 8.13 6.71
C GLU A 92 8.26 8.50 7.74
N VAL A 93 8.13 7.69 8.78
CA VAL A 93 7.21 7.93 9.89
C VAL A 93 7.88 7.62 11.22
N TRP A 94 7.43 8.30 12.27
CA TRP A 94 7.82 7.93 13.63
C TRP A 94 7.22 6.56 13.98
N PHE A 95 8.08 5.58 14.21
CA PHE A 95 7.68 4.21 14.45
C PHE A 95 8.62 3.57 15.48
N LYS A 96 8.06 3.00 16.55
CA LYS A 96 8.81 2.34 17.63
C LYS A 96 9.98 3.19 18.18
N GLY A 97 9.75 4.49 18.35
CA GLY A 97 10.71 5.41 18.97
C GLY A 97 11.80 5.96 18.03
N LYS A 98 11.68 5.77 16.72
CA LYS A 98 12.61 6.34 15.72
C LYS A 98 11.88 6.73 14.43
N MET A 99 12.45 7.64 13.64
CA MET A 99 12.05 7.82 12.25
C MET A 99 12.43 6.57 11.45
N SER A 100 11.44 5.96 10.81
CA SER A 100 11.62 4.74 10.00
C SER A 100 11.05 4.95 8.62
N ALA A 101 11.81 4.58 7.60
CA ALA A 101 11.34 4.54 6.22
C ALA A 101 10.13 3.60 6.09
N ILE A 102 9.13 4.06 5.35
CA ILE A 102 7.93 3.29 5.05
C ILE A 102 8.27 2.28 3.95
N ALA A 103 8.30 1.00 4.31
CA ALA A 103 8.45 -0.08 3.37
C ALA A 103 7.20 -0.21 2.49
N ALA A 104 7.33 -0.67 1.24
CA ALA A 104 6.16 -0.93 0.41
C ALA A 104 5.77 -2.42 0.49
N GLN A 105 4.49 -2.68 0.74
CA GLN A 105 3.95 -4.03 0.73
C GLN A 105 3.15 -4.23 -0.55
N CYS A 106 3.79 -4.88 -1.53
CA CYS A 106 3.18 -5.13 -2.82
C CYS A 106 2.61 -6.54 -2.87
N CYS A 107 1.50 -6.69 -3.59
CA CYS A 107 0.81 -7.94 -3.78
C CYS A 107 0.50 -8.13 -5.27
N LEU A 108 0.44 -9.39 -5.70
CA LEU A 108 -0.05 -9.71 -7.03
C LEU A 108 -1.51 -9.27 -7.17
N THR A 109 -1.88 -8.84 -8.36
CA THR A 109 -3.27 -8.50 -8.70
C THR A 109 -4.13 -9.74 -8.96
N ASP A 110 -3.48 -10.88 -9.20
CA ASP A 110 -4.15 -12.16 -9.42
C ASP A 110 -4.75 -12.68 -8.12
N THR A 111 -6.08 -12.58 -8.01
CA THR A 111 -6.87 -13.04 -6.87
C THR A 111 -7.07 -14.55 -6.83
N SER A 112 -6.66 -15.29 -7.88
CA SER A 112 -6.69 -16.75 -7.90
C SER A 112 -5.52 -17.36 -7.11
N ILE A 113 -4.51 -16.56 -6.77
CA ILE A 113 -3.39 -16.99 -5.94
C ILE A 113 -3.79 -16.90 -4.46
N THR A 114 -4.04 -18.04 -3.85
CA THR A 114 -4.35 -18.17 -2.41
C THR A 114 -3.10 -18.39 -1.56
N ASP A 115 -1.94 -18.63 -2.18
CA ASP A 115 -0.69 -18.78 -1.46
C ASP A 115 -0.10 -17.40 -1.13
N ASP A 116 -0.15 -17.04 0.16
CA ASP A 116 0.36 -15.75 0.64
C ASP A 116 1.86 -15.56 0.35
N ALA A 117 2.65 -16.63 0.25
CA ALA A 117 4.08 -16.51 -0.09
C ALA A 117 4.30 -16.12 -1.56
N ILE A 118 3.35 -16.46 -2.43
CA ILE A 118 3.38 -16.07 -3.85
C ILE A 118 2.70 -14.71 -4.02
N TYR A 119 1.53 -14.53 -3.41
CA TYR A 119 0.72 -13.32 -3.47
C TYR A 119 1.46 -12.11 -2.92
N CYS A 120 2.15 -12.25 -1.79
CA CYS A 120 2.92 -11.18 -1.16
C CYS A 120 4.29 -11.01 -1.80
N LYS A 121 4.51 -9.85 -2.41
CA LYS A 121 5.81 -9.42 -2.95
C LYS A 121 6.39 -8.32 -2.07
N ARG A 122 7.28 -8.70 -1.17
CA ARG A 122 8.11 -7.78 -0.37
C ARG A 122 9.48 -7.51 -1.00
N TYR A 123 9.91 -8.37 -1.93
CA TYR A 123 11.13 -8.21 -2.72
C TYR A 123 10.96 -8.73 -4.15
N VAL A 124 11.83 -8.29 -5.05
CA VAL A 124 12.00 -8.83 -6.40
C VAL A 124 13.41 -9.44 -6.51
N GLY A 125 13.48 -10.69 -6.98
CA GLY A 125 14.75 -11.41 -7.06
C GLY A 125 15.21 -11.91 -5.70
N LYS A 126 16.04 -11.13 -5.00
CA LYS A 126 16.67 -11.52 -3.74
C LYS A 126 16.00 -10.84 -2.54
N ASN A 127 16.01 -11.51 -1.40
CA ASN A 127 15.49 -10.98 -0.14
C ASN A 127 16.59 -10.16 0.60
N ASP A 128 17.21 -9.22 -0.11
CA ASP A 128 18.30 -8.35 0.35
C ASP A 128 17.95 -6.86 0.10
N ASN A 129 18.83 -5.95 0.50
CA ASN A 129 18.61 -4.50 0.35
C ASN A 129 18.33 -4.07 -1.11
N ASP A 130 18.88 -4.78 -2.09
CA ASP A 130 18.69 -4.52 -3.53
C ASP A 130 17.32 -5.02 -4.03
N GLY A 131 16.88 -6.20 -3.58
CA GLY A 131 15.60 -6.76 -4.00
C GLY A 131 14.40 -6.24 -3.22
N CYS A 132 14.58 -5.71 -2.01
CA CYS A 132 13.48 -5.26 -1.15
C CYS A 132 12.71 -4.06 -1.70
N ILE A 133 11.38 -4.16 -1.70
CA ILE A 133 10.49 -3.17 -2.31
C ILE A 133 10.21 -2.01 -1.36
N GLY A 134 10.96 -0.92 -1.51
CA GLY A 134 10.67 0.33 -0.81
C GLY A 134 11.13 0.40 0.64
N GLY A 135 11.96 -0.54 1.10
CA GLY A 135 12.55 -0.52 2.43
C GLY A 135 13.84 -1.34 2.50
N LYS A 136 14.72 -1.02 3.45
CA LYS A 136 16.01 -1.69 3.66
C LYS A 136 15.90 -2.75 4.76
N ASN A 137 16.57 -3.88 4.55
CA ASN A 137 16.84 -4.85 5.58
C ASN A 137 18.02 -4.35 6.45
N PRO A 138 17.82 -4.05 7.75
CA PRO A 138 18.90 -3.59 8.62
C PRO A 138 19.91 -4.67 9.00
N LEU A 139 19.70 -5.92 8.56
CA LEU A 139 20.58 -7.07 8.82
C LEU A 139 21.53 -7.39 7.64
N ASP A 140 21.52 -6.56 6.61
CA ASP A 140 22.40 -6.66 5.44
C ASP A 140 23.40 -5.50 5.45
#